data_AF-A0A4Y9FU77-F1
#
_entry.id   AF-A0A4Y9FU77-F1
#
_cell.length_a   1.000
_cell.length_b   1.000
_cell.length_c   1.000
_cell.angle_alpha   90.00
_cell.angle_beta   90.00
_cell.angle_gamma   90.00
#
_symmetry.space_group_name_H-M   'P 1'
#
loop_
_entity.id
_entity.type
_entity.pdbx_description
1 polymer ?
#
loop_
_entity_poly.entity_id
_entity_poly.type
_entity_poly.pdbx_seq_one_letter_code
_entity_poly.pdbx_strand_id
1 'polypeptide(L)'
;MSTMETLTGAIPTLDTDGIPVHLVTAEPALQVIAEAAAHNSRRPLAVASINLDHLHHFGRHTHHDGAPTEGPVEWLNLIDGAPIAAHAKRETGREYPKLSGSDLIVEVLELAAQRGLSVAVLGGDAALTEPLRERLATGWPNARFAGHWTPPRELLSSPEGADAIAADIRRARPDILLVCLGKPRQEQWIEQYGPQTGAGVLLAFGAVVDFLAGRVSRAPQWISRAGFEWAWRLLLEPRRLANRYLVQGPPAYLALRRPAPPVARQPILGVPRHA
;
A
#
# COMPACT_ATOMS: atom_id res chain seq x y z
N MET A 1 -30.46 -1.47 0.88
CA MET A 1 -29.78 -1.85 2.15
C MET A 1 -28.27 -2.09 2.00
N SER A 2 -27.58 -1.59 0.95
CA SER A 2 -26.24 -2.08 0.59
C SER A 2 -25.10 -1.04 0.65
N THR A 3 -25.31 0.15 1.22
CA THR A 3 -24.31 1.23 1.23
C THR A 3 -23.96 1.78 2.61
N MET A 4 -24.66 1.36 3.67
CA MET A 4 -24.42 1.84 5.05
C MET A 4 -23.78 0.80 5.99
N GLU A 5 -23.64 -0.47 5.60
CA GLU A 5 -22.96 -1.48 6.43
C GLU A 5 -21.42 -1.35 6.42
N THR A 6 -20.87 -0.46 5.59
CA THR A 6 -19.42 -0.30 5.42
C THR A 6 -18.80 0.70 6.39
N LEU A 7 -19.60 1.45 7.15
CA LEU A 7 -19.11 2.55 7.98
C LEU A 7 -18.57 2.14 9.36
N THR A 8 -18.59 0.85 9.70
CA THR A 8 -18.05 0.34 10.99
C THR A 8 -17.92 -1.19 11.02
N GLY A 9 -18.18 -1.86 9.89
CA GLY A 9 -18.28 -3.31 9.77
C GLY A 9 -16.95 -3.97 9.40
N ALA A 10 -16.75 -5.19 9.88
CA ALA A 10 -15.64 -6.03 9.44
C ALA A 10 -15.66 -6.22 7.91
N ILE A 11 -14.58 -5.81 7.24
CA ILE A 11 -14.46 -5.90 5.78
C ILE A 11 -14.27 -7.38 5.41
N PRO A 12 -14.97 -7.89 4.38
CA PRO A 12 -14.74 -9.25 3.92
C PRO A 12 -13.31 -9.42 3.40
N THR A 13 -12.64 -10.48 3.85
CA THR A 13 -11.26 -10.81 3.49
C THR A 13 -11.19 -12.19 2.84
N LEU A 14 -10.44 -12.28 1.75
CA LEU A 14 -10.11 -13.51 1.04
C LEU A 14 -8.66 -13.90 1.33
N ASP A 15 -8.43 -15.10 1.88
CA ASP A 15 -7.07 -15.66 2.01
C ASP A 15 -6.51 -15.98 0.63
N THR A 16 -5.45 -15.29 0.26
CA THR A 16 -4.75 -15.42 -1.01
C THR A 16 -3.34 -15.93 -0.74
N ASP A 17 -3.16 -17.25 -0.74
CA ASP A 17 -1.94 -17.95 -0.34
C ASP A 17 -1.39 -17.50 1.03
N GLY A 18 -2.27 -17.34 2.02
CA GLY A 18 -1.92 -16.92 3.38
C GLY A 18 -1.90 -15.40 3.60
N ILE A 19 -2.10 -14.60 2.56
CA ILE A 19 -2.25 -13.14 2.68
C ILE A 19 -3.75 -12.80 2.71
N PRO A 20 -4.28 -12.19 3.78
CA PRO A 20 -5.67 -11.73 3.79
C PRO A 20 -5.82 -10.53 2.85
N VAL A 21 -6.64 -10.65 1.81
CA VAL A 21 -6.94 -9.59 0.83
C VAL A 21 -8.35 -9.06 1.06
N HIS A 22 -8.48 -7.75 1.27
CA HIS A 22 -9.72 -7.06 1.56
C HIS A 22 -10.54 -6.85 0.29
N LEU A 23 -11.79 -7.30 0.31
CA LEU A 23 -12.73 -7.22 -0.79
C LEU A 23 -13.53 -5.92 -0.69
N VAL A 24 -12.93 -4.83 -1.16
CA VAL A 24 -13.43 -3.46 -0.98
C VAL A 24 -13.34 -2.64 -2.27
N THR A 25 -14.20 -1.64 -2.42
CA THR A 25 -14.13 -0.64 -3.50
C THR A 25 -13.32 0.59 -3.07
N ALA A 26 -13.05 1.51 -4.01
CA ALA A 26 -12.21 2.67 -3.72
C ALA A 26 -12.77 3.57 -2.61
N GLU A 27 -14.06 3.89 -2.65
CA GLU A 27 -14.68 4.84 -1.71
C GLU A 27 -14.59 4.36 -0.25
N PRO A 28 -14.99 3.13 0.13
CA PRO A 28 -14.82 2.67 1.51
C PRO A 28 -13.35 2.51 1.92
N ALA A 29 -12.47 2.13 0.99
CA ALA A 29 -11.03 2.08 1.30
C ALA A 29 -10.48 3.47 1.64
N LEU A 30 -10.88 4.51 0.88
CA LEU A 30 -10.51 5.90 1.15
C LEU A 30 -11.10 6.41 2.47
N GLN A 31 -12.33 6.02 2.83
CA GLN A 31 -12.94 6.36 4.11
C GLN A 31 -12.12 5.82 5.29
N VAL A 32 -11.77 4.52 5.24
CA VAL A 32 -10.92 3.88 6.26
C VAL A 32 -9.56 4.58 6.37
N ILE A 33 -8.93 4.91 5.24
CA ILE A 33 -7.66 5.66 5.21
C ILE A 33 -7.85 7.04 5.86
N ALA A 34 -8.94 7.73 5.56
CA ALA A 34 -9.22 9.06 6.09
C ALA A 34 -9.40 9.08 7.60
N GLU A 35 -10.10 8.09 8.12
CA GLU A 35 -10.37 7.93 9.54
C GLU A 35 -9.10 7.57 10.29
N ALA A 36 -8.29 6.65 9.76
CA ALA A 36 -7.01 6.30 10.34
C ALA A 36 -6.01 7.47 10.31
N ALA A 37 -5.99 8.27 9.24
CA ALA A 37 -5.08 9.43 9.15
C ALA A 37 -5.48 10.54 10.14
N ALA A 38 -6.77 10.69 10.44
CA ALA A 38 -7.26 11.69 11.38
C ALA A 38 -7.05 11.31 12.85
N HIS A 39 -6.79 10.03 13.16
CA HIS A 39 -6.66 9.53 14.52
C HIS A 39 -5.28 8.92 14.74
N ASN A 40 -4.50 9.51 15.64
CA ASN A 40 -3.23 8.94 16.04
C ASN A 40 -3.47 7.75 16.98
N SER A 41 -3.73 6.59 16.38
CA SER A 41 -3.99 5.33 17.10
C SER A 41 -2.66 4.67 17.51
N ARG A 42 -2.71 3.75 18.48
CA ARG A 42 -1.53 2.95 18.86
C ARG A 42 -1.08 1.96 17.78
N ARG A 43 -1.94 1.65 16.81
CA ARG A 43 -1.68 0.69 15.73
C ARG A 43 -2.00 1.38 14.40
N PRO A 44 -1.00 1.92 13.69
CA PRO A 44 -1.24 2.63 12.45
C PRO A 44 -1.83 1.70 11.39
N LEU A 45 -2.59 2.27 10.47
CA LEU A 45 -3.12 1.56 9.32
C LEU A 45 -2.07 1.55 8.19
N ALA A 46 -1.51 0.38 7.90
CA ALA A 46 -0.75 0.17 6.68
C ALA A 46 -1.66 -0.23 5.51
N VAL A 47 -1.35 0.26 4.31
CA VAL A 47 -2.09 -0.04 3.09
C VAL A 47 -1.14 -0.62 2.05
N ALA A 48 -1.46 -1.81 1.55
CA ALA A 48 -0.70 -2.48 0.49
C ALA A 48 -1.60 -2.88 -0.68
N SER A 49 -1.03 -2.87 -1.89
CA SER A 49 -1.70 -3.30 -3.13
C SER A 49 -1.22 -4.70 -3.53
N ILE A 50 -1.86 -5.73 -3.00
CA ILE A 50 -1.46 -7.13 -3.13
C ILE A 50 -1.55 -7.59 -4.58
N ASN A 51 -0.44 -8.14 -5.08
CA ASN A 51 -0.26 -8.64 -6.45
C ASN A 51 0.62 -9.91 -6.40
N LEU A 52 0.86 -10.58 -7.53
CA LEU A 52 1.63 -11.83 -7.56
C LEU A 52 3.01 -11.75 -6.89
N ASP A 53 3.66 -10.60 -6.97
CA ASP A 53 4.97 -10.37 -6.36
C ASP A 53 4.90 -10.41 -4.83
N HIS A 54 3.78 -9.95 -4.25
CA HIS A 54 3.55 -10.12 -2.81
C HIS A 54 3.40 -11.58 -2.45
N LEU A 55 2.70 -12.38 -3.26
CA LEU A 55 2.58 -13.81 -3.00
C LEU A 55 3.94 -14.50 -3.06
N HIS A 56 4.80 -14.12 -4.01
CA HIS A 56 6.16 -14.65 -4.09
C HIS A 56 6.99 -14.36 -2.82
N HIS A 57 6.81 -13.19 -2.21
CA HIS A 57 7.60 -12.76 -1.05
C HIS A 57 6.99 -13.13 0.31
N PHE A 58 5.66 -13.20 0.40
CA PHE A 58 4.91 -13.30 1.65
C PHE A 58 3.86 -14.42 1.64
N GLY A 59 3.77 -15.19 0.56
CA GLY A 59 2.88 -16.35 0.49
C GLY A 59 3.33 -17.48 1.41
N ARG A 60 2.43 -18.40 1.72
CA ARG A 60 2.63 -19.53 2.65
C ARG A 60 3.94 -20.31 2.45
N HIS A 61 4.42 -20.37 1.22
CA HIS A 61 5.63 -21.11 0.84
C HIS A 61 6.93 -20.46 1.30
N THR A 62 6.91 -19.21 1.74
CA THR A 62 8.11 -18.45 2.10
C THR A 62 8.55 -18.61 3.55
N HIS A 63 7.84 -19.41 4.38
CA HIS A 63 8.11 -19.54 5.82
C HIS A 63 8.44 -18.17 6.46
N HIS A 64 7.69 -17.13 6.10
CA HIS A 64 7.37 -16.11 7.08
C HIS A 64 6.16 -16.67 7.81
N ASP A 65 6.31 -16.95 9.11
CA ASP A 65 5.15 -17.08 9.98
C ASP A 65 4.19 -15.95 9.61
N GLY A 66 3.02 -16.35 9.09
CA GLY A 66 2.14 -15.47 8.32
C GLY A 66 2.04 -14.11 8.97
N ALA A 67 2.10 -13.03 8.16
CA ALA A 67 2.00 -11.65 8.62
C ALA A 67 1.03 -11.61 9.83
N PRO A 68 1.52 -11.30 11.04
CA PRO A 68 0.76 -11.57 12.24
C PRO A 68 -0.58 -10.85 12.11
N THR A 69 -1.67 -11.61 12.15
CA THR A 69 -3.02 -11.06 12.31
C THR A 69 -3.13 -10.16 13.55
N GLU A 70 -2.13 -10.21 14.44
CA GLU A 70 -1.96 -9.42 15.66
C GLU A 70 -0.61 -8.65 15.69
N GLY A 71 -0.17 -8.12 14.55
CA GLY A 71 1.03 -7.28 14.47
C GLY A 71 0.87 -5.88 15.08
N PRO A 72 1.94 -5.14 15.37
CA PRO A 72 1.83 -3.74 15.86
C PRO A 72 1.21 -2.78 14.82
N VAL A 73 1.04 -3.24 13.58
CA VAL A 73 0.40 -2.51 12.48
C VAL A 73 -0.88 -3.24 12.06
N GLU A 74 -1.85 -2.49 11.56
CA GLU A 74 -3.06 -3.04 10.94
C GLU A 74 -2.98 -2.91 9.42
N TRP A 75 -3.25 -3.99 8.67
CA TRP A 75 -3.09 -4.01 7.23
C TRP A 75 -4.42 -3.96 6.47
N LEU A 76 -4.60 -2.92 5.65
CA LEU A 76 -5.58 -2.88 4.57
C LEU A 76 -4.93 -3.35 3.26
N ASN A 77 -5.08 -4.64 2.98
CA ASN A 77 -4.52 -5.32 1.82
C ASN A 77 -5.48 -5.29 0.63
N LEU A 78 -5.24 -4.39 -0.33
CA LEU A 78 -6.09 -4.15 -1.49
C LEU A 78 -5.74 -5.05 -2.67
N ILE A 79 -6.70 -5.25 -3.57
CA ILE A 79 -6.52 -6.05 -4.79
C ILE A 79 -5.71 -5.27 -5.82
N ASP A 80 -4.60 -5.82 -6.29
CA ASP A 80 -3.82 -5.29 -7.42
C ASP A 80 -3.43 -6.38 -8.43
N GLY A 81 -3.51 -6.00 -9.70
CA GLY A 81 -3.27 -6.89 -10.83
C GLY A 81 -4.44 -7.83 -11.17
N ALA A 82 -4.50 -8.20 -12.45
CA ALA A 82 -5.54 -9.09 -12.97
C ALA A 82 -5.59 -10.48 -12.28
N PRO A 83 -4.46 -11.11 -11.89
CA PRO A 83 -4.51 -12.43 -11.25
C PRO A 83 -5.25 -12.45 -9.90
N ILE A 84 -5.03 -11.44 -9.05
CA ILE A 84 -5.68 -11.35 -7.73
C ILE A 84 -7.17 -11.03 -7.89
N ALA A 85 -7.52 -10.11 -8.81
CA ALA A 85 -8.91 -9.79 -9.12
C ALA A 85 -9.67 -11.00 -9.69
N ALA A 86 -9.04 -11.78 -10.58
CA ALA A 86 -9.63 -13.00 -11.13
C ALA A 86 -9.81 -14.09 -10.06
N HIS A 87 -8.86 -14.22 -9.13
CA HIS A 87 -9.01 -15.09 -7.96
C HIS A 87 -10.20 -14.66 -7.12
N ALA A 88 -10.30 -13.39 -6.73
CA ALA A 88 -11.44 -12.87 -5.97
C ALA A 88 -12.79 -13.11 -6.66
N LYS A 89 -12.86 -12.89 -7.98
CA LYS A 89 -14.07 -13.18 -8.76
C LYS A 89 -14.45 -14.65 -8.73
N ARG A 90 -13.48 -15.56 -8.85
CA ARG A 90 -13.74 -16.99 -8.84
C ARG A 90 -14.26 -17.49 -7.49
N GLU A 91 -13.66 -17.03 -6.40
CA GLU A 91 -14.02 -17.49 -5.05
C GLU A 91 -15.32 -16.87 -4.54
N THR A 92 -15.69 -15.67 -5.01
CA THR A 92 -16.86 -14.94 -4.49
C THR A 92 -18.02 -14.79 -5.48
N GLY A 93 -17.80 -15.09 -6.76
CA GLY A 93 -18.74 -14.82 -7.84
C GLY A 93 -18.92 -13.33 -8.18
N ARG A 94 -18.17 -12.41 -7.56
CA ARG A 94 -18.30 -10.94 -7.75
C ARG A 94 -17.02 -10.31 -8.25
N GLU A 95 -17.15 -9.31 -9.10
CA GLU A 95 -16.02 -8.51 -9.54
C GLU A 95 -15.67 -7.44 -8.50
N TYR A 96 -14.37 -7.29 -8.22
CA TYR A 96 -13.84 -6.22 -7.37
C TYR A 96 -12.84 -5.39 -8.17
N PRO A 97 -12.79 -4.06 -7.95
CA PRO A 97 -11.87 -3.20 -8.66
C PRO A 97 -10.42 -3.49 -8.23
N LYS A 98 -9.49 -3.28 -9.17
CA LYS A 98 -8.07 -3.17 -8.83
C LYS A 98 -7.84 -1.80 -8.22
N LEU A 99 -7.15 -1.77 -7.09
CA LEU A 99 -6.80 -0.57 -6.34
C LEU A 99 -5.29 -0.57 -6.12
N SER A 100 -4.55 -0.15 -7.15
CA SER A 100 -3.10 0.01 -7.04
C SER A 100 -2.75 1.30 -6.28
N GLY A 101 -1.56 1.37 -5.70
CA GLY A 101 -1.09 2.60 -5.05
C GLY A 101 -1.08 3.81 -6.00
N SER A 102 -0.80 3.60 -7.28
CA SER A 102 -0.89 4.64 -8.30
C SER A 102 -2.33 5.06 -8.62
N ASP A 103 -3.30 4.17 -8.43
CA ASP A 103 -4.71 4.48 -8.62
C ASP A 103 -5.28 5.27 -7.45
N LEU A 104 -4.79 5.06 -6.22
CA LEU A 104 -5.34 5.69 -5.01
C LEU A 104 -4.61 6.95 -4.57
N ILE A 105 -3.36 7.15 -4.97
CA ILE A 105 -2.56 8.23 -4.38
C ILE A 105 -3.16 9.62 -4.63
N VAL A 106 -3.78 9.85 -5.80
CA VAL A 106 -4.35 11.16 -6.14
C VAL A 106 -5.49 11.47 -5.18
N GLU A 107 -6.40 10.52 -4.97
CA GLU A 107 -7.56 10.62 -4.10
C GLU A 107 -7.15 10.71 -2.62
N VAL A 108 -6.09 10.01 -2.22
CA VAL A 108 -5.53 10.14 -0.86
C VAL A 108 -4.94 11.54 -0.65
N LEU A 109 -4.26 12.11 -1.64
CA LEU A 109 -3.71 13.47 -1.55
C LEU A 109 -4.83 14.53 -1.61
N GLU A 110 -5.88 14.31 -2.40
CA GLU A 110 -7.09 15.14 -2.39
C GLU A 110 -7.74 15.14 -1.01
N LEU A 111 -7.85 13.97 -0.40
CA LEU A 111 -8.34 13.82 0.96
C LEU A 111 -7.46 14.53 1.99
N ALA A 112 -6.14 14.39 1.86
CA ALA A 112 -5.18 15.09 2.71
C ALA A 112 -5.34 16.61 2.60
N ALA A 113 -5.52 17.13 1.38
CA ALA A 113 -5.76 18.55 1.14
C ALA A 113 -7.08 19.02 1.73
N GLN A 114 -8.16 18.27 1.54
CA GLN A 114 -9.48 18.61 2.08
C GLN A 114 -9.49 18.67 3.61
N ARG A 115 -8.69 17.84 4.28
CA ARG A 115 -8.61 17.73 5.75
C ARG A 115 -7.42 18.46 6.38
N GLY A 116 -6.55 19.08 5.58
CA GLY A 116 -5.35 19.76 6.07
C GLY A 116 -4.29 18.82 6.66
N LEU A 117 -4.28 17.55 6.24
CA LEU A 117 -3.38 16.52 6.75
C LEU A 117 -1.95 16.71 6.25
N SER A 118 -0.99 16.24 7.04
CA SER A 118 0.41 16.23 6.69
C SER A 118 0.84 14.93 6.01
N VAL A 119 1.60 15.06 4.93
CA VAL A 119 2.09 13.96 4.10
C VAL A 119 3.61 13.94 4.11
N ALA A 120 4.20 12.78 4.36
CA ALA A 120 5.63 12.53 4.32
C ALA A 120 5.97 11.41 3.32
N VAL A 121 7.22 11.36 2.87
CA VAL A 121 7.73 10.30 1.99
C VAL A 121 9.04 9.73 2.56
N LEU A 122 9.14 8.40 2.61
CA LEU A 122 10.37 7.68 2.94
C LEU A 122 10.78 6.80 1.75
N GLY A 123 12.02 6.93 1.29
CA GLY A 123 12.55 6.24 0.11
C GLY A 123 12.37 7.07 -1.16
N GLY A 124 12.81 6.51 -2.30
CA GLY A 124 12.98 7.28 -3.52
C GLY A 124 14.35 7.97 -3.60
N ASP A 125 14.53 8.75 -4.66
CA ASP A 125 15.78 9.46 -4.96
C ASP A 125 15.77 10.86 -4.35
N ALA A 126 16.87 11.26 -3.69
CA ALA A 126 17.02 12.59 -3.08
C ALA A 126 16.76 13.73 -4.08
N ALA A 127 17.10 13.52 -5.37
CA ALA A 127 16.84 14.47 -6.44
C ALA A 127 15.35 14.70 -6.71
N LEU A 128 14.44 13.90 -6.13
CA LEU A 128 13.00 14.08 -6.21
C LEU A 128 12.41 14.99 -5.14
N THR A 129 13.19 15.37 -4.13
CA THR A 129 12.67 16.13 -2.97
C THR A 129 11.98 17.42 -3.36
N GLU A 130 12.64 18.26 -4.15
CA GLU A 130 12.08 19.55 -4.58
C GLU A 130 10.95 19.37 -5.61
N PRO A 131 11.07 18.52 -6.64
CA PRO A 131 9.94 18.19 -7.52
C PRO A 131 8.69 17.70 -6.77
N LEU A 132 8.85 16.84 -5.76
CA LEU A 132 7.74 16.37 -4.92
C LEU A 132 7.12 17.51 -4.12
N ARG A 133 7.96 18.35 -3.49
CA ARG A 133 7.51 19.52 -2.73
C ARG A 133 6.68 20.46 -3.60
N GLU A 134 7.20 20.82 -4.78
CA GLU A 134 6.50 21.69 -5.74
C GLU A 134 5.21 21.06 -6.23
N ARG A 135 5.22 19.77 -6.59
CA ARG A 135 4.03 19.06 -7.05
C ARG A 135 2.95 19.01 -5.98
N LEU A 136 3.31 18.73 -4.73
CA LEU A 136 2.37 18.69 -3.62
C LEU A 136 1.80 20.08 -3.32
N ALA A 137 2.66 21.11 -3.29
CA ALA A 137 2.24 22.48 -3.05
C ALA A 137 1.29 23.03 -4.14
N THR A 138 1.51 22.63 -5.41
CA THR A 138 0.68 23.09 -6.53
C THR A 138 -0.59 22.26 -6.73
N GLY A 139 -0.50 20.94 -6.60
CA GLY A 139 -1.64 20.05 -6.80
C GLY A 139 -2.60 19.99 -5.61
N TRP A 140 -2.06 20.13 -4.39
CA TRP A 140 -2.77 19.91 -3.13
C TRP A 140 -2.34 20.94 -2.08
N PRO A 141 -2.58 22.24 -2.32
CA PRO A 141 -2.01 23.35 -1.52
C PRO A 141 -2.35 23.31 -0.02
N ASN A 142 -3.47 22.67 0.34
CA ASN A 142 -3.89 22.52 1.73
C ASN A 142 -3.28 21.28 2.43
N ALA A 143 -2.70 20.34 1.67
CA ALA A 143 -1.96 19.22 2.25
C ALA A 143 -0.57 19.70 2.66
N ARG A 144 -0.17 19.42 3.90
CA ARG A 144 1.13 19.87 4.42
C ARG A 144 2.22 18.87 4.08
N PHE A 145 3.24 19.27 3.33
CA PHE A 145 4.40 18.40 3.11
C PHE A 145 5.31 18.38 4.35
N ALA A 146 5.29 17.29 5.10
CA ALA A 146 6.04 17.12 6.35
C ALA A 146 7.52 16.81 6.13
N GLY A 147 7.88 16.18 5.00
CA GLY A 147 9.27 15.91 4.67
C GLY A 147 9.46 14.74 3.71
N HIS A 148 10.72 14.56 3.30
CA HIS A 148 11.19 13.48 2.46
C HIS A 148 12.49 12.94 3.04
N TRP A 149 12.55 11.64 3.30
CA TRP A 149 13.73 10.95 3.79
C TRP A 149 14.19 9.94 2.74
N THR A 150 15.42 10.08 2.26
CA THR A 150 16.03 9.16 1.28
C THR A 150 17.29 8.52 1.87
N PRO A 151 17.17 7.77 2.99
CA PRO A 151 18.33 7.16 3.61
C PRO A 151 18.95 6.09 2.70
N PRO A 152 20.28 5.91 2.75
CA PRO A 152 20.93 4.81 2.07
C PRO A 152 20.44 3.47 2.64
N ARG A 153 20.51 2.41 1.83
CA ARG A 153 19.98 1.09 2.19
C ARG A 153 20.62 0.55 3.47
N GLU A 154 21.92 0.80 3.62
CA GLU A 154 22.75 0.31 4.71
C GLU A 154 22.23 0.85 6.05
N LEU A 155 21.81 2.12 6.07
CA LEU A 155 21.26 2.77 7.25
C LEU A 155 19.92 2.14 7.68
N LEU A 156 19.04 1.83 6.72
CA LEU A 156 17.77 1.16 7.01
C LEU A 156 17.92 -0.32 7.35
N SER A 157 19.07 -0.92 7.07
CA SER A 157 19.35 -2.32 7.40
C SER A 157 19.87 -2.47 8.83
N SER A 158 20.39 -1.39 9.44
CA SER A 158 20.77 -1.35 10.85
C SER A 158 19.59 -0.95 11.74
N PRO A 159 19.33 -1.63 12.86
CA PRO A 159 18.29 -1.23 13.81
C PRO A 159 18.42 0.21 14.28
N GLU A 160 19.64 0.64 14.62
CA GLU A 160 19.90 1.99 15.13
C GLU A 160 19.61 3.06 14.08
N GLY A 161 19.98 2.80 12.82
CA GLY A 161 19.71 3.70 11.71
C GLY A 161 18.24 3.77 11.35
N ALA A 162 17.54 2.63 11.36
CA ALA A 162 16.10 2.59 11.11
C ALA A 162 15.29 3.29 12.21
N ASP A 163 15.65 3.08 13.48
CA ASP A 163 15.06 3.78 14.63
C ASP A 163 15.31 5.29 14.55
N ALA A 164 16.53 5.72 14.18
CA ALA A 164 16.84 7.14 14.00
C ALA A 164 15.97 7.79 12.92
N ILE A 165 15.79 7.11 11.78
CA ILE A 165 14.91 7.59 10.69
C ILE A 165 13.45 7.62 11.15
N ALA A 166 12.96 6.61 11.87
CA ALA A 166 11.60 6.61 12.40
C ALA A 166 11.38 7.77 13.40
N ALA A 167 12.38 8.06 14.23
CA ALA A 167 12.35 9.19 15.17
C ALA A 167 12.41 10.56 14.45
N ASP A 168 13.18 10.69 13.37
CA ASP A 168 13.18 11.88 12.51
C ASP A 168 11.79 12.13 11.90
N ILE A 169 11.18 11.08 11.36
CA ILE A 169 9.83 11.14 10.78
C ILE A 169 8.82 11.54 11.85
N ARG A 170 8.89 10.95 13.05
CA ARG A 170 8.03 11.30 14.18
C ARG A 170 8.12 12.78 14.57
N ARG A 171 9.32 13.37 14.53
CA ARG A 171 9.50 14.80 14.82
C ARG A 171 8.79 15.69 13.80
N ALA A 172 8.68 15.25 12.54
CA ALA A 172 7.95 15.98 11.51
C ALA A 172 6.41 15.85 11.60
N ARG A 173 5.91 14.91 12.42
CA ARG A 173 4.48 14.68 12.67
C ARG A 173 3.65 14.53 11.37
N PRO A 174 3.97 13.55 10.51
CA PRO A 174 3.11 13.20 9.38
C PRO A 174 1.83 12.52 9.87
N ASP A 175 0.71 12.79 9.21
CA ASP A 175 -0.52 12.02 9.36
C ASP A 175 -0.48 10.80 8.43
N ILE A 176 0.09 10.98 7.24
CA ILE A 176 0.27 9.97 6.19
C ILE A 176 1.74 9.87 5.82
N LEU A 177 2.31 8.65 5.85
CA LEU A 177 3.66 8.37 5.37
C LEU A 177 3.62 7.43 4.17
N LEU A 178 4.14 7.88 3.02
CA LEU A 178 4.42 7.02 1.88
C LEU A 178 5.75 6.30 2.10
N VAL A 179 5.75 4.98 2.10
CA VAL A 179 6.95 4.15 2.24
C VAL A 179 7.30 3.54 0.88
N CYS A 180 8.31 4.12 0.24
CA CYS A 180 8.77 3.84 -1.11
C CYS A 180 10.13 3.11 -1.13
N LEU A 181 10.27 2.05 -0.32
CA LEU A 181 11.52 1.26 -0.20
C LEU A 181 11.57 0.05 -1.15
N GLY A 182 10.43 -0.26 -1.78
CA GLY A 182 10.24 -1.46 -2.58
C GLY A 182 10.10 -2.72 -1.74
N LYS A 183 9.56 -3.77 -2.36
CA LYS A 183 9.28 -5.05 -1.70
C LYS A 183 10.54 -5.91 -1.60
N PRO A 184 10.65 -6.77 -0.57
CA PRO A 184 9.77 -6.90 0.61
C PRO A 184 10.07 -5.89 1.72
N ARG A 185 11.06 -5.00 1.51
CA ARG A 185 11.63 -4.15 2.57
C ARG A 185 10.65 -3.11 3.10
N GLN A 186 9.79 -2.56 2.25
CA GLN A 186 8.82 -1.56 2.67
C GLN A 186 7.81 -2.15 3.68
N GLU A 187 7.32 -3.38 3.45
CA GLU A 187 6.38 -4.04 4.36
C GLU A 187 7.07 -4.41 5.67
N GLN A 188 8.28 -4.96 5.59
CA GLN A 188 9.08 -5.30 6.78
C GLN A 188 9.42 -4.07 7.63
N TRP A 189 9.80 -2.96 6.98
CA TRP A 189 10.09 -1.71 7.67
C TRP A 189 8.83 -1.10 8.30
N ILE A 190 7.68 -1.16 7.60
CA ILE A 190 6.39 -0.74 8.14
C ILE A 190 6.05 -1.53 9.40
N GLU A 191 6.14 -2.86 9.35
CA GLU A 191 5.78 -3.72 10.48
C GLU A 191 6.64 -3.43 11.72
N GLN A 192 7.94 -3.22 11.50
CA GLN A 192 8.90 -3.06 12.59
C GLN A 192 8.99 -1.63 13.14
N TYR A 193 8.99 -0.62 12.26
CA TYR A 193 9.29 0.77 12.61
C TYR A 193 8.14 1.74 12.34
N GLY A 194 7.16 1.35 11.54
CA GLY A 194 5.96 2.14 11.23
C GLY A 194 5.25 2.70 12.47
N PRO A 195 4.99 1.91 13.53
CA PRO A 195 4.37 2.40 14.77
C PRO A 195 5.15 3.52 15.46
N GLN A 196 6.48 3.56 15.29
CA GLN A 196 7.33 4.55 15.93
C GLN A 196 7.24 5.92 15.25
N THR A 197 6.90 5.96 13.95
CA THR A 197 6.81 7.18 13.14
C THR A 197 5.72 8.14 13.61
N GLY A 198 4.70 7.64 14.32
CA GLY A 198 3.55 8.44 14.75
C GLY A 198 2.59 8.85 13.63
N ALA A 199 2.77 8.34 12.40
CA ALA A 199 1.79 8.48 11.34
C ALA A 199 0.59 7.57 11.60
N GLY A 200 -0.63 8.05 11.34
CA GLY A 200 -1.84 7.24 11.42
C GLY A 200 -1.97 6.26 10.25
N VAL A 201 -1.43 6.63 9.08
CA VAL A 201 -1.45 5.82 7.86
C VAL A 201 -0.06 5.64 7.26
N LEU A 202 0.25 4.41 6.86
CA LEU A 202 1.49 3.98 6.23
C LEU A 202 1.19 3.38 4.85
N LEU A 203 1.54 4.05 3.76
CA LEU A 203 1.24 3.60 2.40
C LEU A 203 2.44 2.86 1.80
N ALA A 204 2.31 1.55 1.60
CA ALA A 204 3.34 0.71 0.98
C ALA A 204 3.32 0.83 -0.56
N PHE A 205 3.43 2.07 -1.06
CA PHE A 205 3.27 2.40 -2.48
C PHE A 205 4.62 2.66 -3.17
N GLY A 206 5.46 1.62 -3.21
CA GLY A 206 6.84 1.63 -3.72
C GLY A 206 7.17 2.55 -4.90
N ALA A 207 6.36 2.52 -5.96
CA ALA A 207 6.63 3.22 -7.23
C ALA A 207 5.92 4.58 -7.37
N VAL A 208 5.14 4.99 -6.37
CA VAL A 208 4.34 6.21 -6.45
C VAL A 208 5.18 7.47 -6.40
N VAL A 209 6.35 7.44 -5.75
CA VAL A 209 7.25 8.59 -5.66
C VAL A 209 7.72 9.08 -7.04
N ASP A 210 8.09 8.15 -7.93
CA ASP A 210 8.51 8.48 -9.29
C ASP A 210 7.35 9.00 -10.16
N PHE A 211 6.14 8.49 -9.91
CA PHE A 211 4.92 8.98 -10.56
C PHE A 211 4.57 10.40 -10.10
N LEU A 212 4.60 10.67 -8.79
CA LEU A 212 4.32 11.99 -8.24
C LEU A 212 5.34 13.03 -8.71
N ALA A 213 6.61 12.64 -8.82
CA ALA A 213 7.65 13.50 -9.36
C ALA A 213 7.61 13.69 -10.89
N GLY A 214 6.68 13.04 -11.60
CA GLY A 214 6.52 13.15 -13.05
C GLY A 214 7.62 12.47 -13.87
N ARG A 215 8.44 11.59 -13.26
CA ARG A 215 9.50 10.85 -13.97
C ARG A 215 8.98 9.68 -14.78
N VAL A 216 7.84 9.10 -14.38
CA VAL A 216 7.24 7.92 -15.03
C VAL A 216 5.80 8.19 -15.40
N SER A 217 5.48 8.01 -16.69
CA SER A 217 4.10 8.06 -17.19
C SER A 217 3.35 6.76 -16.86
N ARG A 218 2.13 6.90 -16.32
CA ARG A 218 1.22 5.75 -16.13
C ARG A 218 0.96 5.03 -17.46
N ALA A 219 0.70 3.73 -17.37
CA ALA A 219 0.15 3.01 -18.52
C ALA A 219 -1.18 3.65 -18.92
N PRO A 220 -1.44 3.87 -20.22
CA PRO A 220 -2.75 4.28 -20.70
C PRO A 220 -3.88 3.43 -20.09
N GLN A 221 -5.00 4.06 -19.72
CA GLN A 221 -6.08 3.36 -19.00
C GLN A 221 -6.61 2.13 -19.72
N TRP A 222 -6.66 2.13 -21.07
CA TRP A 222 -7.10 0.98 -21.85
C TRP A 222 -6.14 -0.22 -21.72
N ILE A 223 -4.83 0.02 -21.60
CA ILE A 223 -3.82 -1.02 -21.37
C ILE A 223 -3.97 -1.61 -19.96
N SER A 224 -4.16 -0.76 -18.95
CA SER A 224 -4.37 -1.23 -17.58
C SER A 224 -5.68 -2.01 -17.44
N ARG A 225 -6.78 -1.54 -18.06
CA ARG A 225 -8.07 -2.25 -18.08
C ARG A 225 -7.98 -3.60 -18.78
N ALA A 226 -7.20 -3.70 -19.86
CA ALA A 226 -6.93 -4.96 -20.54
C ALA A 226 -5.99 -5.89 -19.76
N GLY A 227 -5.48 -5.46 -18.59
CA GLY A 227 -4.59 -6.27 -17.75
C GLY A 227 -3.15 -6.33 -18.22
N PHE A 228 -2.76 -5.53 -19.22
CA PHE A 228 -1.41 -5.50 -19.82
C PHE A 228 -0.48 -4.45 -19.21
N GLU A 229 -0.84 -3.89 -18.06
CA GLU A 229 0.02 -2.91 -17.36
C GLU A 229 1.39 -3.49 -16.99
N TRP A 230 1.46 -4.79 -16.67
CA TRP A 230 2.72 -5.48 -16.43
C TRP A 230 3.61 -5.49 -17.69
N ALA A 231 3.03 -5.67 -18.87
CA ALA A 231 3.76 -5.68 -20.13
C ALA A 231 4.23 -4.26 -20.51
N TRP A 232 3.39 -3.25 -20.26
CA TRP A 232 3.78 -1.84 -20.42
C TRP A 232 4.97 -1.47 -19.51
N ARG A 233 4.92 -1.86 -18.23
CA ARG A 233 6.03 -1.62 -17.28
C ARG A 233 7.27 -2.42 -17.67
N LEU A 234 7.13 -3.67 -18.12
CA LEU A 234 8.25 -4.48 -18.60
C LEU A 234 8.92 -3.85 -19.83
N LEU A 235 8.16 -3.24 -20.74
CA LEU A 235 8.72 -2.51 -21.88
C LEU A 235 9.52 -1.28 -21.44
N LEU A 236 9.08 -0.58 -20.39
CA LEU A 236 9.79 0.58 -19.84
C LEU A 236 11.01 0.20 -19.00
N GLU A 237 10.96 -0.90 -18.27
CA GLU A 237 12.04 -1.34 -17.38
C GLU A 237 12.36 -2.85 -17.52
N PRO A 238 12.82 -3.32 -18.69
CA PRO A 238 12.94 -4.75 -19.00
C PRO A 238 13.93 -5.47 -18.08
N ARG A 239 15.07 -4.84 -17.77
CA ARG A 239 16.09 -5.43 -16.89
C ARG A 239 15.62 -5.57 -15.45
N ARG A 240 14.83 -4.63 -14.93
CA ARG A 240 14.32 -4.66 -13.55
C ARG A 240 13.19 -5.67 -13.38
N LEU A 241 12.33 -5.80 -14.40
CA LEU A 241 11.07 -6.54 -14.28
C LEU A 241 11.09 -7.93 -14.92
N ALA A 242 12.06 -8.27 -15.77
CA ALA A 242 12.13 -9.58 -16.42
C ALA A 242 12.25 -10.74 -15.42
N ASN A 243 13.13 -10.63 -14.41
CA ASN A 243 13.27 -11.69 -13.40
C ASN A 243 11.96 -11.85 -12.59
N ARG A 244 11.37 -10.72 -12.16
CA ARG A 244 10.10 -10.69 -11.45
C ARG A 244 8.96 -11.38 -12.23
N TYR A 245 8.82 -11.12 -13.52
CA TYR A 245 7.70 -11.68 -14.28
C TYR A 245 7.96 -13.10 -14.80
N LEU A 246 9.18 -13.41 -15.23
CA LEU A 246 9.47 -14.68 -15.91
C LEU A 246 9.90 -15.79 -14.95
N VAL A 247 10.47 -15.44 -13.79
CA VAL A 247 10.98 -16.42 -12.82
C VAL A 247 10.08 -16.47 -11.58
N GLN A 248 9.74 -15.31 -11.02
CA GLN A 248 8.99 -15.23 -9.74
C GLN A 248 7.47 -15.30 -9.94
N GLY A 249 6.96 -14.79 -11.07
CA GLY A 249 5.53 -14.77 -11.41
C GLY A 249 4.86 -16.15 -11.55
N PRO A 250 5.45 -17.13 -12.27
CA PRO A 250 4.77 -18.41 -12.53
C PRO A 250 4.47 -19.23 -11.26
N PRO A 251 5.39 -19.40 -10.29
CA PRO A 251 5.08 -20.08 -9.03
C PRO A 251 3.98 -19.37 -8.23
N ALA A 252 4.01 -18.03 -8.15
CA ALA A 252 3.00 -17.24 -7.46
C ALA A 252 1.60 -17.39 -8.10
N TYR A 253 1.54 -17.47 -9.43
CA TYR A 253 0.29 -17.72 -10.15
C TYR A 253 -0.27 -19.12 -9.91
N LEU A 254 0.59 -20.14 -9.75
CA LEU A 254 0.17 -21.48 -9.40
C LEU A 254 -0.37 -21.56 -7.97
N ALA A 255 0.22 -20.82 -7.02
CA ALA A 255 -0.27 -20.74 -5.65
C ALA A 255 -1.71 -20.21 -5.58
N LEU A 256 -2.07 -19.22 -6.41
CA LEU A 256 -3.44 -18.70 -6.55
C LEU A 256 -4.49 -19.69 -7.06
N ARG A 257 -4.07 -20.83 -7.62
CA ARG A 257 -5.01 -21.85 -8.10
C ARG A 257 -5.48 -22.77 -6.98
N ARG A 258 -4.87 -22.70 -5.80
CA ARG A 258 -5.38 -23.41 -4.62
C ARG A 258 -6.71 -22.78 -4.19
N PRO A 259 -7.73 -23.59 -3.82
CA PRO A 259 -8.98 -23.06 -3.31
C PRO A 259 -8.70 -22.28 -2.03
N ALA A 260 -9.31 -21.09 -1.91
CA ALA A 260 -9.20 -20.30 -0.69
C ALA A 260 -10.11 -20.91 0.39
N PRO A 261 -9.73 -20.83 1.68
CA PRO A 261 -10.70 -21.04 2.76
C PRO A 261 -11.86 -20.04 2.66
N PRO A 262 -12.99 -20.30 3.34
CA PRO A 262 -14.16 -19.43 3.31
C PRO A 262 -13.81 -17.97 3.63
N VAL A 263 -14.47 -17.04 2.94
CA VAL A 263 -14.29 -15.59 3.17
C VAL A 263 -14.56 -15.27 4.63
N ALA A 264 -13.53 -14.76 5.30
CA ALA A 264 -13.64 -14.26 6.67
C ALA A 264 -14.09 -12.78 6.65
N ARG A 265 -14.48 -12.25 7.81
CA ARG A 265 -14.67 -10.82 8.00
C ARG A 265 -13.68 -10.35 9.06
N GLN A 266 -12.82 -9.38 8.71
CA GLN A 266 -11.85 -8.81 9.64
C GLN A 266 -12.23 -7.36 9.98
N PRO A 267 -12.39 -7.03 11.27
CA PRO A 267 -12.57 -5.63 11.68
C PRO A 267 -11.28 -4.86 11.45
N ILE A 268 -11.41 -3.59 11.05
CA ILE A 268 -10.30 -2.64 11.09
C ILE A 268 -10.40 -1.90 12.42
N LEU A 269 -9.52 -2.26 13.37
CA LEU A 269 -9.53 -1.89 14.78
C LEU A 269 -8.97 -0.48 15.04
N GLY A 270 -8.15 0.05 14.13
CA GLY A 270 -7.51 1.38 14.22
C GLY A 270 -8.45 2.54 13.90
N VAL A 271 -9.65 2.25 13.39
CA VAL A 271 -10.69 3.24 13.11
C VAL A 271 -11.67 3.28 14.31
N PRO A 272 -11.90 4.45 14.94
CA PRO A 272 -12.86 4.53 16.03
C PRO A 272 -14.25 4.14 15.55
N ARG A 273 -14.91 3.22 16.28
CA ARG A 273 -16.33 2.94 16.04
C ARG A 273 -17.12 4.17 16.47
N HIS A 274 -17.69 4.89 15.51
CA HIS A 274 -18.71 5.89 15.83
C HIS A 274 -19.88 5.18 16.51
N ALA A 275 -20.07 5.46 17.80
CA ALA A 275 -21.26 5.09 18.57
C ALA A 275 -22.39 6.08 18.27
#